data_AF-A0A1H7D743-F1
#
_entry.id   AF-A0A1H7D743-F1
#
_cell.length_a   1.000
_cell.length_b   1.000
_cell.length_c   1.000
_cell.angle_alpha   90.00
_cell.angle_beta   90.00
_cell.angle_gamma   90.00
#
_symmetry.space_group_name_H-M   'P 1'
#
loop_
_entity.id
_entity.type
_entity.pdbx_description
1 polymer ?
#
loop_
_entity_poly.entity_id
_entity_poly.type
_entity_poly.pdbx_seq_one_letter_code
_entity_poly.pdbx_strand_id
1 'polypeptide(L)'
;KDDEFEALIAAIHRVNQKALPLVIFAAGLPKIAKIAGDIKSYAERLFQFVSIGSLENAAGKLALEEPARRWKVSYSEDALAMILDITECYPYFLQEYGKQVWAEVSEERLEIDQSMAEAAYPAFEKSLDESFFKVRHDRATPRELEFMIAMVKCEKLPCSTKAIAEQMQCLLSAVSPLRAQLIHKGFIYSANRGEVDFTVPQFDKFLKRIHGIS
;
A
#
# COMPACT_ATOMS: atom_id res chain seq x y z
N LYS A 1 9.23 -3.73 20.75
CA LYS A 1 10.31 -2.89 21.33
C LYS A 1 11.66 -3.48 20.92
N ASP A 2 12.72 -2.69 20.89
CA ASP A 2 14.02 -3.16 20.36
C ASP A 2 14.57 -4.35 21.16
N ASP A 3 14.44 -4.32 22.49
CA ASP A 3 14.86 -5.43 23.37
C ASP A 3 14.12 -6.75 23.10
N GLU A 4 12.83 -6.69 22.77
CA GLU A 4 12.02 -7.87 22.43
C GLU A 4 12.45 -8.46 21.09
N PHE A 5 12.78 -7.59 20.14
CA PHE A 5 13.25 -8.01 18.83
C PHE A 5 14.68 -8.58 18.92
N GLU A 6 15.54 -8.01 19.76
CA GLU A 6 16.85 -8.55 20.08
C GLU A 6 16.76 -9.96 20.65
N ALA A 7 15.89 -10.17 21.66
CA ALA A 7 15.67 -11.47 22.27
C ALA A 7 15.19 -12.50 21.25
N LEU A 8 14.29 -12.11 20.33
CA LEU A 8 13.82 -12.95 19.24
C LEU A 8 14.97 -13.35 18.30
N ILE A 9 15.78 -12.39 17.84
CA ILE A 9 16.93 -12.65 16.95
C ILE A 9 17.93 -13.60 17.63
N ALA A 10 18.20 -13.40 18.93
CA ALA A 10 19.11 -14.25 19.69
C ALA A 10 18.58 -15.69 19.81
N ALA A 11 17.28 -15.85 20.08
CA ALA A 11 16.65 -17.18 20.14
C ALA A 11 16.71 -17.91 18.80
N ILE A 12 16.42 -17.21 17.70
CA ILE A 12 16.47 -17.77 16.33
C ILE A 12 17.89 -18.16 15.94
N HIS A 13 18.87 -17.33 16.31
CA HIS A 13 20.26 -17.68 16.12
C HIS A 13 20.62 -18.98 16.86
N ARG A 14 20.14 -19.15 18.09
CA ARG A 14 20.38 -20.36 18.88
C ARG A 14 19.69 -21.61 18.31
N VAL A 15 18.49 -21.46 17.76
CA VAL A 15 17.77 -22.51 17.03
C VAL A 15 18.58 -22.98 15.83
N ASN A 16 19.11 -22.04 15.04
CA ASN A 16 19.94 -22.34 13.87
C ASN A 16 21.23 -23.07 14.27
N GLN A 17 21.95 -22.59 15.30
CA GLN A 17 23.15 -23.25 15.83
C GLN A 17 22.90 -24.69 16.31
N LYS A 18 21.71 -24.97 16.83
CA LYS A 18 21.31 -26.30 17.31
C LYS A 18 20.70 -27.18 16.20
N ALA A 19 20.62 -26.68 14.96
CA ALA A 19 19.97 -27.35 13.83
C ALA A 19 18.54 -27.84 14.16
N LEU A 20 17.78 -27.04 14.91
CA LEU A 20 16.39 -27.38 15.25
C LEU A 20 15.46 -27.10 14.06
N PRO A 21 14.42 -27.92 13.83
CA PRO A 21 13.54 -27.80 12.66
C PRO A 21 12.48 -26.71 12.85
N LEU A 22 12.91 -25.46 12.99
CA LEU A 22 12.04 -24.29 13.14
C LEU A 22 12.32 -23.28 12.02
N VAL A 23 11.27 -22.90 11.31
CA VAL A 23 11.28 -21.82 10.32
C VAL A 23 10.31 -20.74 10.77
N ILE A 24 10.69 -19.47 10.62
CA ILE A 24 9.86 -18.33 11.01
C ILE A 24 9.63 -17.46 9.78
N PHE A 25 8.38 -17.12 9.55
CA PHE A 25 7.95 -16.10 8.60
C PHE A 25 7.41 -14.92 9.39
N ALA A 26 7.86 -13.72 9.04
CA ALA A 26 7.40 -12.48 9.64
C ALA A 26 7.13 -11.46 8.54
N ALA A 27 6.15 -10.59 8.77
CA ALA A 27 5.82 -9.49 7.87
C ALA A 27 5.76 -8.19 8.67
N GLY A 28 6.13 -7.09 8.03
CA GLY A 28 5.96 -5.76 8.58
C GLY A 28 6.56 -4.69 7.69
N LEU A 29 6.62 -3.46 8.20
CA LEU A 29 7.03 -2.31 7.40
C LEU A 29 8.49 -2.43 6.92
N PRO A 30 8.84 -1.82 5.76
CA PRO A 30 10.19 -1.93 5.15
C PRO A 30 11.36 -1.61 6.10
N LYS A 31 11.13 -0.79 7.13
CA LYS A 31 12.13 -0.44 8.15
C LYS A 31 12.67 -1.63 8.97
N ILE A 32 11.99 -2.77 8.98
CA ILE A 32 12.39 -3.94 9.79
C ILE A 32 13.79 -4.43 9.42
N ALA A 33 14.15 -4.43 8.14
CA ALA A 33 15.48 -4.87 7.71
C ALA A 33 16.60 -4.02 8.33
N LYS A 34 16.40 -2.70 8.35
CA LYS A 34 17.35 -1.76 8.98
C LYS A 34 17.42 -1.97 10.49
N ILE A 35 16.27 -2.05 11.17
CA ILE A 35 16.21 -2.24 12.62
C ILE A 35 16.91 -3.54 13.03
N ALA A 36 16.69 -4.63 12.28
CA ALA A 36 17.33 -5.90 12.55
C ALA A 36 18.87 -5.81 12.48
N GLY A 37 19.40 -5.12 11.47
CA GLY A 37 20.84 -4.87 11.31
C GLY A 37 21.42 -3.97 12.40
N ASP A 38 20.69 -2.91 12.80
CA ASP A 38 21.08 -2.00 13.87
C ASP A 38 21.14 -2.71 15.24
N ILE A 39 20.23 -3.67 15.50
CA ILE A 39 20.17 -4.45 16.76
C ILE A 39 21.27 -5.53 16.81
N LYS A 40 21.42 -6.33 15.74
CA LYS A 40 22.50 -7.32 15.61
C LYS A 40 23.06 -7.32 14.19
N SER A 41 24.35 -7.06 14.06
CA SER A 41 25.05 -7.04 12.77
C SER A 41 24.95 -8.34 11.97
N TYR A 42 24.71 -9.49 12.62
CA TYR A 42 24.54 -10.78 11.94
C TYR A 42 23.09 -11.10 11.55
N ALA A 43 22.11 -10.24 11.85
CA ALA A 43 20.70 -10.45 11.52
C ALA A 43 20.46 -10.56 10.00
N GLU A 44 21.25 -9.83 9.20
CA GLU A 44 21.22 -9.91 7.73
C GLU A 44 21.49 -11.32 7.18
N ARG A 45 22.19 -12.17 7.95
CA ARG A 45 22.52 -13.56 7.56
C ARG A 45 21.51 -14.57 8.12
N LEU A 46 20.69 -14.15 9.08
CA LEU A 46 19.69 -15.00 9.73
C LEU A 46 18.33 -14.94 9.03
N PHE A 47 18.02 -13.84 8.37
CA PHE A 47 16.74 -13.63 7.70
C PHE A 47 16.91 -13.32 6.23
N GLN A 48 15.99 -13.84 5.43
CA GLN A 48 15.77 -13.34 4.09
C GLN A 48 14.73 -12.22 4.14
N PHE A 49 15.10 -11.02 3.71
CA PHE A 49 14.17 -9.90 3.60
C PHE A 49 13.62 -9.83 2.18
N VAL A 50 12.32 -10.10 2.05
CA VAL A 50 11.60 -10.04 0.76
C VAL A 50 10.67 -8.84 0.80
N SER A 51 10.83 -7.92 -0.16
CA SER A 51 9.89 -6.81 -0.35
C SER A 51 8.60 -7.35 -0.98
N ILE A 52 7.46 -7.01 -0.38
CA ILE A 52 6.13 -7.36 -0.91
C ILE A 52 5.43 -6.05 -1.25
N GLY A 53 5.06 -5.87 -2.52
CA GLY A 53 4.35 -4.71 -3.04
C GLY A 53 3.12 -5.11 -3.85
N SER A 54 2.72 -4.25 -4.79
CA SER A 54 1.71 -4.60 -5.81
C SER A 54 2.13 -5.83 -6.61
N LEU A 55 1.13 -6.55 -7.13
CA LEU A 55 1.36 -7.71 -7.98
C LEU A 55 1.96 -7.28 -9.32
N GLU A 56 2.75 -8.17 -9.92
CA GLU A 56 3.05 -8.05 -11.35
C GLU A 56 1.76 -8.28 -12.16
N ASN A 57 1.68 -7.67 -13.35
CA ASN A 57 0.49 -7.75 -14.22
C ASN A 57 0.00 -9.19 -14.42
N ALA A 58 0.91 -10.15 -14.64
CA ALA A 58 0.53 -11.56 -14.82
C ALA A 58 -0.14 -12.16 -13.58
N ALA A 59 0.37 -11.86 -12.38
CA ALA A 59 -0.24 -12.30 -11.13
C ALA A 59 -1.55 -11.56 -10.84
N GLY A 60 -1.65 -10.28 -11.21
CA GLY A 60 -2.88 -9.49 -11.12
C GLY A 60 -3.99 -10.06 -12.01
N LYS A 61 -3.70 -10.44 -13.26
CA LYS A 61 -4.64 -11.13 -14.16
C LYS A 61 -5.17 -12.40 -13.53
N LEU A 62 -4.27 -13.28 -13.08
CA LEU A 62 -4.63 -14.54 -12.44
C LEU A 62 -5.51 -14.35 -11.20
N ALA A 63 -5.29 -13.28 -10.43
CA ALA A 63 -6.09 -12.97 -9.24
C ALA A 63 -7.58 -12.70 -9.57
N LEU A 64 -7.88 -12.23 -10.79
CA LEU A 64 -9.25 -11.99 -11.29
C LEU A 64 -9.80 -13.19 -12.06
N GLU A 65 -8.99 -13.78 -12.95
CA GLU A 65 -9.44 -14.83 -13.87
C GLU A 65 -9.69 -16.18 -13.17
N GLU A 66 -8.81 -16.61 -12.28
CA GLU A 66 -8.95 -17.91 -11.60
C GLU A 66 -10.22 -18.05 -10.76
N PRO A 67 -10.62 -17.07 -9.92
CA PRO A 67 -11.90 -17.17 -9.24
C PRO A 67 -13.07 -17.14 -10.22
N ALA A 68 -12.98 -16.35 -11.31
CA ALA A 68 -14.07 -16.22 -12.27
C ALA A 68 -14.31 -17.49 -13.09
N ARG A 69 -13.23 -18.16 -13.49
CA ARG A 69 -13.27 -19.41 -14.27
C ARG A 69 -14.05 -20.52 -13.56
N ARG A 70 -14.02 -20.56 -12.22
CA ARG A 70 -14.81 -21.53 -11.42
C ARG A 70 -16.32 -21.37 -11.62
N TRP A 71 -16.76 -20.19 -12.02
CA TRP A 71 -18.15 -19.84 -12.30
C TRP A 71 -18.44 -19.72 -13.79
N LYS A 72 -17.51 -20.17 -14.66
CA LYS A 72 -17.59 -20.06 -16.13
C LYS A 72 -17.71 -18.60 -16.63
N VAL A 73 -17.26 -17.65 -15.81
CA VAL A 73 -17.14 -16.24 -16.18
C VAL A 73 -15.71 -16.00 -16.67
N SER A 74 -15.57 -15.22 -17.74
CA SER A 74 -14.28 -14.80 -18.29
C SER A 74 -14.15 -13.28 -18.28
N TYR A 75 -12.93 -12.77 -18.44
CA TYR A 75 -12.69 -11.36 -18.71
C TYR A 75 -12.16 -11.20 -20.13
N SER A 76 -12.52 -10.11 -20.80
CA SER A 76 -11.80 -9.68 -22.00
C SER A 76 -10.43 -9.10 -21.62
N GLU A 77 -9.48 -9.12 -22.56
CA GLU A 77 -8.14 -8.55 -22.34
C GLU A 77 -8.20 -7.05 -22.03
N ASP A 78 -9.11 -6.31 -22.67
CA ASP A 78 -9.28 -4.87 -22.44
C ASP A 78 -9.82 -4.58 -21.03
N ALA A 79 -10.76 -5.41 -20.55
CA ALA A 79 -11.28 -5.31 -19.18
C ALA A 79 -10.16 -5.56 -18.16
N LEU A 80 -9.35 -6.61 -18.36
CA LEU A 80 -8.22 -6.92 -17.49
C LEU A 80 -7.20 -5.77 -17.49
N ALA A 81 -6.82 -5.28 -18.67
CA ALA A 81 -5.85 -4.19 -18.79
C ALA A 81 -6.33 -2.95 -18.03
N MET A 82 -7.60 -2.58 -18.18
CA MET A 82 -8.20 -1.44 -17.49
C MET A 82 -8.20 -1.63 -15.96
N ILE A 83 -8.66 -2.79 -15.47
CA ILE A 83 -8.72 -3.05 -14.02
C ILE A 83 -7.32 -3.06 -13.41
N LEU A 84 -6.33 -3.66 -14.09
CA LEU A 84 -4.95 -3.72 -13.60
C LEU A 84 -4.31 -2.33 -13.52
N ASP A 85 -4.53 -1.49 -14.54
CA ASP A 85 -4.05 -0.11 -14.56
C ASP A 85 -4.69 0.73 -13.44
N ILE A 86 -6.03 0.70 -13.34
CA ILE A 86 -6.76 1.46 -12.32
C ILE A 86 -6.39 1.01 -10.92
N THR A 87 -6.20 -0.29 -10.68
CA THR A 87 -5.90 -0.80 -9.33
C THR A 87 -4.41 -0.73 -9.00
N GLU A 88 -3.55 -0.36 -9.96
CA GLU A 88 -2.10 -0.41 -9.86
C GLU A 88 -1.60 -1.78 -9.37
N CYS A 89 -2.35 -2.84 -9.74
CA CYS A 89 -2.18 -4.22 -9.28
C CYS A 89 -2.10 -4.39 -7.75
N TYR A 90 -2.64 -3.45 -6.97
CA TYR A 90 -2.67 -3.55 -5.53
C TYR A 90 -3.67 -4.64 -5.10
N PRO A 91 -3.26 -5.70 -4.38
CA PRO A 91 -4.09 -6.90 -4.17
C PRO A 91 -5.50 -6.61 -3.64
N TYR A 92 -5.61 -5.71 -2.67
CA TYR A 92 -6.92 -5.36 -2.10
C TYR A 92 -7.78 -4.56 -3.08
N PHE A 93 -7.18 -3.71 -3.92
CA PHE A 93 -7.93 -2.95 -4.93
C PHE A 93 -8.40 -3.86 -6.06
N LEU A 94 -7.57 -4.81 -6.50
CA LEU A 94 -7.98 -5.87 -7.41
C LEU A 94 -9.18 -6.65 -6.88
N GLN A 95 -9.12 -7.04 -5.60
CA GLN A 95 -10.21 -7.77 -4.97
C GLN A 95 -11.50 -6.94 -4.91
N GLU A 96 -11.41 -5.67 -4.50
CA GLU A 96 -12.60 -4.81 -4.43
C GLU A 96 -13.16 -4.53 -5.82
N TYR A 97 -12.33 -4.21 -6.81
CA TYR A 97 -12.79 -4.00 -8.19
C TYR A 97 -13.42 -5.27 -8.77
N GLY A 98 -12.76 -6.41 -8.61
CA GLY A 98 -13.27 -7.73 -9.03
C GLY A 98 -14.63 -8.07 -8.41
N LYS A 99 -14.86 -7.67 -7.16
CA LYS A 99 -16.16 -7.79 -6.49
C LYS A 99 -17.21 -6.86 -7.11
N GLN A 100 -16.87 -5.60 -7.40
CA GLN A 100 -17.84 -4.63 -7.94
C GLN A 100 -18.25 -4.98 -9.37
N VAL A 101 -17.30 -5.39 -10.22
CA VAL A 101 -17.62 -5.78 -11.60
C VAL A 101 -18.48 -7.03 -11.68
N TRP A 102 -18.49 -7.86 -10.62
CA TRP A 102 -19.37 -9.01 -10.52
C TRP A 102 -20.87 -8.66 -10.53
N ALA A 103 -21.22 -7.43 -10.14
CA ALA A 103 -22.61 -6.95 -10.18
C ALA A 103 -23.14 -6.79 -11.62
N GLU A 104 -22.24 -6.66 -12.60
CA GLU A 104 -22.59 -6.51 -14.01
C GLU A 104 -22.81 -7.87 -14.71
N VAL A 105 -22.33 -8.97 -14.11
CA VAL A 105 -22.42 -10.32 -14.67
C VAL A 105 -23.84 -10.85 -14.57
N SER A 106 -24.34 -11.45 -15.66
CA SER A 106 -25.67 -12.08 -15.72
C SER A 106 -25.62 -13.41 -16.47
N GLU A 107 -26.70 -14.19 -16.44
CA GLU A 107 -26.78 -15.46 -17.18
C GLU A 107 -26.59 -15.28 -18.70
N GLU A 108 -26.98 -14.12 -19.24
CA GLU A 108 -26.86 -13.77 -20.66
C GLU A 108 -25.47 -13.19 -21.00
N ARG A 109 -24.70 -12.77 -20.00
CA ARG A 109 -23.43 -12.05 -20.16
C ARG A 109 -22.40 -12.57 -19.16
N LEU A 110 -21.70 -13.63 -19.57
CA LEU A 110 -20.66 -14.30 -18.78
C LEU A 110 -19.24 -13.82 -19.10
N GLU A 111 -19.07 -12.94 -20.08
CA GLU A 111 -17.80 -12.30 -20.38
C GLU A 111 -17.82 -10.86 -19.85
N ILE A 112 -16.91 -10.57 -18.92
CA ILE A 112 -16.67 -9.23 -18.39
C ILE A 112 -15.82 -8.47 -19.40
N ASP A 113 -16.44 -7.58 -20.15
CA ASP A 113 -15.77 -6.69 -21.10
C ASP A 113 -15.43 -5.31 -20.49
N GLN A 114 -14.76 -4.48 -21.29
CA GLN A 114 -14.33 -3.15 -20.87
C GLN A 114 -15.52 -2.28 -20.41
N SER A 115 -16.68 -2.36 -21.05
CA SER A 115 -17.85 -1.55 -20.68
C SER A 115 -18.40 -1.92 -19.30
N MET A 116 -18.34 -3.19 -18.91
CA MET A 116 -18.71 -3.64 -17.57
C MET A 116 -17.70 -3.16 -16.53
N ALA A 117 -16.41 -3.22 -16.86
CA ALA A 117 -15.36 -2.68 -16.00
C ALA A 117 -15.54 -1.17 -15.78
N GLU A 118 -15.86 -0.41 -16.83
CA GLU A 118 -16.19 1.02 -16.77
C GLU A 118 -17.43 1.30 -15.90
N ALA A 119 -18.51 0.54 -16.08
CA ALA A 119 -19.73 0.68 -15.30
C ALA A 119 -19.50 0.44 -13.80
N ALA A 120 -18.59 -0.47 -13.44
CA ALA A 120 -18.27 -0.81 -12.06
C ALA A 120 -17.35 0.23 -11.36
N TYR A 121 -16.65 1.08 -12.10
CA TYR A 121 -15.66 2.03 -11.55
C TYR A 121 -16.23 2.93 -10.43
N PRO A 122 -17.40 3.58 -10.58
CA PRO A 122 -17.93 4.46 -9.53
C PRO A 122 -18.23 3.73 -8.22
N ALA A 123 -18.69 2.48 -8.29
CA ALA A 123 -18.95 1.66 -7.10
C ALA A 123 -17.65 1.25 -6.41
N PHE A 124 -16.61 0.92 -7.19
CA PHE A 124 -15.27 0.64 -6.70
C PHE A 124 -14.66 1.85 -5.99
N GLU A 125 -14.63 3.02 -6.65
CA GLU A 125 -14.06 4.24 -6.08
C GLU A 125 -14.77 4.62 -4.78
N LYS A 126 -16.11 4.61 -4.77
CA LYS A 126 -16.91 4.88 -3.57
C LYS A 126 -16.60 3.90 -2.45
N SER A 127 -16.46 2.61 -2.76
CA SER A 127 -16.15 1.59 -1.76
C SER A 127 -14.79 1.83 -1.10
N LEU A 128 -13.77 2.16 -1.89
CA LEU A 128 -12.45 2.50 -1.35
C LEU A 128 -12.50 3.75 -0.48
N ASP A 129 -13.21 4.79 -0.92
CA ASP A 129 -13.36 6.03 -0.18
C ASP A 129 -14.00 5.78 1.19
N GLU A 130 -15.11 5.04 1.24
CA GLU A 130 -15.87 4.79 2.48
C GLU A 130 -15.19 3.80 3.44
N SER A 131 -14.56 2.74 2.91
CA SER A 131 -14.12 1.60 3.73
C SER A 131 -12.61 1.51 3.94
N PHE A 132 -11.80 2.01 3.00
CA PHE A 132 -10.35 1.86 3.02
C PHE A 132 -9.64 3.18 3.33
N PHE A 133 -9.98 4.26 2.63
CA PHE A 133 -9.33 5.55 2.78
C PHE A 133 -9.89 6.34 3.96
N LYS A 134 -11.22 6.39 4.13
CA LYS A 134 -11.84 7.08 5.27
C LYS A 134 -11.32 6.59 6.62
N VAL A 135 -11.19 5.27 6.81
CA VAL A 135 -10.67 4.68 8.06
C VAL A 135 -9.23 5.14 8.33
N ARG A 136 -8.40 5.31 7.29
CA ARG A 136 -7.04 5.85 7.43
C ARG A 136 -7.07 7.34 7.75
N HIS A 137 -7.85 8.11 6.99
CA HIS A 137 -8.02 9.54 7.18
C HIS A 137 -8.48 9.87 8.62
N ASP A 138 -9.49 9.18 9.13
CA ASP A 138 -10.05 9.42 10.47
C ASP A 138 -9.06 9.15 11.62
N ARG A 139 -7.97 8.42 11.37
CA ARG A 139 -6.90 8.14 12.35
C ARG A 139 -5.79 9.20 12.35
N ALA A 140 -5.78 10.09 11.36
CA ALA A 140 -4.81 11.18 11.28
C ALA A 140 -5.30 12.37 12.11
N THR A 141 -4.39 13.00 12.83
CA THR A 141 -4.63 14.29 13.49
C THR A 141 -4.76 15.41 12.45
N PRO A 142 -5.36 16.55 12.78
CA PRO A 142 -5.48 17.68 11.84
C PRO A 142 -4.13 18.10 11.24
N ARG A 143 -3.08 18.13 12.05
CA ARG A 143 -1.74 18.51 11.60
C ARG A 143 -1.08 17.44 10.72
N GLU A 144 -1.34 16.15 10.98
CA GLU A 144 -0.93 15.06 10.09
C GLU A 144 -1.65 15.12 8.74
N LEU A 145 -2.93 15.48 8.72
CA LEU A 145 -3.69 15.72 7.49
C LEU A 145 -3.13 16.91 6.71
N GLU A 146 -2.81 18.04 7.36
CA GLU A 146 -2.17 19.20 6.72
C GLU A 146 -0.87 18.81 5.99
N PHE A 147 -0.04 17.95 6.60
CA PHE A 147 1.18 17.44 5.98
C PHE A 147 0.86 16.61 4.72
N MET A 148 -0.10 15.68 4.81
CA MET A 148 -0.46 14.83 3.67
C MET A 148 -1.13 15.63 2.56
N ILE A 149 -1.94 16.63 2.88
CA ILE A 149 -2.49 17.60 1.92
C ILE A 149 -1.36 18.41 1.27
N ALA A 150 -0.36 18.84 2.04
CA ALA A 150 0.81 19.52 1.48
C ALA A 150 1.62 18.61 0.54
N MET A 151 1.71 17.30 0.81
CA MET A 151 2.29 16.33 -0.14
C MET A 151 1.50 16.30 -1.45
N VAL A 152 0.17 16.24 -1.38
CA VAL A 152 -0.69 16.23 -2.56
C VAL A 152 -0.53 17.50 -3.40
N LYS A 153 -0.39 18.65 -2.73
CA LYS A 153 -0.14 19.96 -3.37
C LYS A 153 1.26 20.10 -3.99
N CYS A 154 2.18 19.17 -3.73
CA CYS A 154 3.44 19.13 -4.47
C CYS A 154 3.26 18.70 -5.95
N GLU A 155 2.08 18.18 -6.32
CA GLU A 155 1.70 17.61 -7.63
C GLU A 155 2.50 16.38 -8.08
N LYS A 156 3.74 16.24 -7.61
CA LYS A 156 4.63 15.12 -7.89
C LYS A 156 4.94 14.36 -6.61
N LEU A 157 4.68 13.05 -6.66
CA LEU A 157 5.12 12.08 -5.67
C LEU A 157 6.24 11.20 -6.26
N PRO A 158 7.23 10.77 -5.45
CA PRO A 158 7.50 11.17 -4.06
C PRO A 158 7.78 12.68 -3.91
N CYS A 159 7.32 13.29 -2.81
CA CYS A 159 7.56 14.71 -2.54
C CYS A 159 8.69 14.92 -1.53
N SER A 160 9.54 15.94 -1.78
CA SER A 160 10.61 16.30 -0.84
C SER A 160 10.07 16.92 0.46
N THR A 161 10.69 16.59 1.59
CA THR A 161 10.31 17.16 2.90
C THR A 161 10.45 18.69 2.91
N LYS A 162 11.35 19.23 2.08
CA LYS A 162 11.53 20.69 1.90
C LYS A 162 10.32 21.32 1.20
N ALA A 163 9.87 20.74 0.08
CA ALA A 163 8.69 21.23 -0.63
C ALA A 163 7.43 21.15 0.25
N ILE A 164 7.28 20.10 1.06
CA ILE A 164 6.19 19.99 2.04
C ILE A 164 6.25 21.14 3.05
N ALA A 165 7.43 21.46 3.58
CA ALA A 165 7.60 22.57 4.51
C ALA A 165 7.25 23.93 3.88
N GLU A 166 7.61 24.13 2.61
CA GLU A 166 7.26 25.31 1.82
C GLU A 166 5.73 25.42 1.63
N GLN A 167 5.07 24.33 1.26
CA GLN A 167 3.60 24.24 1.13
C GLN A 167 2.88 24.52 2.46
N MET A 168 3.44 24.05 3.57
CA MET A 168 2.93 24.29 4.93
C MET A 168 3.34 25.65 5.51
N GLN A 169 4.17 26.44 4.79
CA GLN A 169 4.70 27.73 5.23
C GLN A 169 5.37 27.68 6.62
N CYS A 170 6.15 26.62 6.87
CA CYS A 170 6.82 26.44 8.16
C CYS A 170 8.28 25.98 8.00
N LEU A 171 9.03 26.02 9.10
CA LEU A 171 10.42 25.57 9.11
C LEU A 171 10.53 24.06 8.95
N LEU A 172 11.56 23.59 8.24
CA LEU A 172 11.84 22.16 8.06
C LEU A 172 11.99 21.40 9.40
N SER A 173 12.50 22.07 10.43
CA SER A 173 12.61 21.54 11.80
C SER A 173 11.24 21.25 12.44
N ALA A 174 10.19 21.99 12.06
CA ALA A 174 8.83 21.77 12.55
C ALA A 174 8.13 20.60 11.82
N VAL A 175 8.55 20.28 10.60
CA VAL A 175 8.00 19.20 9.76
C VAL A 175 8.63 17.84 10.09
N SER A 176 9.87 17.84 10.55
CA SER A 176 10.64 16.61 10.78
C SER A 176 10.00 15.65 11.81
N PRO A 177 9.49 16.11 12.98
CA PRO A 177 8.79 15.23 13.93
C PRO A 177 7.50 14.65 13.35
N LEU A 178 6.75 15.45 12.60
CA LEU A 178 5.50 15.05 11.95
C LEU A 178 5.74 13.99 10.88
N ARG A 179 6.80 14.16 10.08
CA ARG A 179 7.26 13.14 9.13
C ARG A 179 7.55 11.82 9.84
N ALA A 180 8.29 11.84 10.94
CA ALA A 180 8.62 10.64 11.70
C ALA A 180 7.37 9.94 12.28
N GLN A 181 6.40 10.72 12.76
CA GLN A 181 5.12 10.20 13.27
C GLN A 181 4.28 9.55 12.15
N LEU A 182 4.18 10.18 10.97
CA LEU A 182 3.48 9.63 9.82
C LEU A 182 4.12 8.34 9.31
N ILE A 183 5.47 8.28 9.27
CA ILE A 183 6.20 7.05 8.96
C ILE A 183 5.92 5.97 10.01
N HIS A 184 5.92 6.35 11.30
CA HIS A 184 5.66 5.41 12.38
C HIS A 184 4.24 4.82 12.30
N LYS A 185 3.24 5.66 12.03
CA LYS A 185 1.83 5.26 11.83
C LYS A 185 1.60 4.55 10.49
N GLY A 186 2.58 4.55 9.59
CA GLY A 186 2.50 3.89 8.30
C GLY A 186 1.61 4.61 7.29
N PHE A 187 1.46 5.93 7.39
CA PHE A 187 0.81 6.75 6.35
C PHE A 187 1.73 7.00 5.16
N ILE A 188 3.01 7.21 5.45
CA ILE A 188 4.04 7.52 4.45
C ILE A 188 5.28 6.66 4.69
N TYR A 189 6.14 6.54 3.69
CA TYR A 189 7.46 5.93 3.81
C TYR A 189 8.52 6.84 3.18
N SER A 190 9.79 6.60 3.50
CA SER A 190 10.91 7.30 2.87
C SER A 190 11.23 6.64 1.54
N ALA A 191 10.80 7.25 0.43
CA ALA A 191 11.04 6.71 -0.91
C ALA A 191 12.50 6.90 -1.33
N ASN A 192 13.04 8.10 -1.10
CA ASN A 192 14.46 8.44 -1.31
C ASN A 192 14.99 9.27 -0.14
N ARG A 193 16.27 9.64 -0.19
CA ARG A 193 16.89 10.52 0.83
C ARG A 193 16.19 11.89 0.84
N GLY A 194 15.33 12.11 1.83
CA GLY A 194 14.64 13.38 2.03
C GLY A 194 13.27 13.48 1.33
N GLU A 195 12.85 12.44 0.62
CA GLU A 195 11.56 12.36 -0.07
C GLU A 195 10.66 11.33 0.62
N VAL A 196 9.35 11.60 0.58
CA VAL A 196 8.32 10.74 1.14
C VAL A 196 7.21 10.49 0.14
N ASP A 197 6.59 9.32 0.27
CA ASP A 197 5.45 8.91 -0.54
C ASP A 197 4.44 8.14 0.34
N PHE A 198 3.21 8.00 -0.13
CA PHE A 198 2.16 7.29 0.57
C PHE A 198 2.41 5.79 0.60
N THR A 199 2.10 5.14 1.73
CA THR A 199 2.26 3.68 1.86
C THR A 199 1.21 2.88 1.10
N VAL A 200 0.12 3.52 0.70
CA VAL A 200 -0.96 2.90 -0.07
C VAL A 200 -1.22 3.73 -1.32
N PRO A 201 -1.48 3.08 -2.47
CA PRO A 201 -1.75 3.79 -3.71
C PRO A 201 -3.06 4.58 -3.61
N GLN A 202 -3.15 5.65 -4.42
CA GLN A 202 -4.35 6.49 -4.64
C GLN A 202 -4.88 7.23 -3.41
N PHE A 203 -4.15 7.22 -2.29
CA PHE A 203 -4.55 8.03 -1.15
C PHE A 203 -4.45 9.52 -1.43
N ASP A 204 -3.52 9.92 -2.31
CA ASP A 204 -3.44 11.26 -2.88
C ASP A 204 -4.72 11.63 -3.64
N LYS A 205 -5.23 10.74 -4.50
CA LYS A 205 -6.48 10.94 -5.26
C LYS A 205 -7.67 11.09 -4.31
N PHE A 206 -7.75 10.25 -3.28
CA PHE A 206 -8.77 10.38 -2.23
C PHE A 206 -8.71 11.74 -1.54
N LEU A 207 -7.53 12.16 -1.10
CA LEU A 207 -7.34 13.46 -0.44
C LEU A 207 -7.71 14.63 -1.37
N LYS A 208 -7.40 14.54 -2.67
CA LYS A 208 -7.85 15.53 -3.66
C LYS A 208 -9.36 15.65 -3.72
N ARG A 209 -10.08 14.51 -3.79
CA ARG A 209 -11.54 14.48 -3.82
C ARG A 209 -12.17 15.09 -2.57
N ILE A 210 -11.76 14.68 -1.38
CA ILE A 210 -12.42 15.10 -0.14
C ILE A 210 -12.06 16.52 0.32
N HIS A 211 -10.90 17.05 -0.11
CA HIS A 211 -10.45 18.40 0.24
C HIS A 211 -10.55 19.40 -0.91
N GLY A 212 -11.10 19.01 -2.07
CA GLY A 212 -11.29 19.90 -3.21
C GLY A 212 -9.97 20.46 -3.76
N ILE A 213 -8.92 19.64 -3.79
CA ILE A 213 -7.61 20.04 -4.32
C ILE A 213 -7.61 19.74 -5.83
N SER A 214 -7.50 20.80 -6.64
CA SER A 214 -7.35 20.74 -8.10
C SER A 214 -5.98 20.24 -8.50
#